data_AF-A0A6B3E9M0-F1
#
_entry.id   AF-A0A6B3E9M0-F1
#
_cell.length_a   1.000
_cell.length_b   1.000
_cell.length_c   1.000
_cell.angle_alpha   90.00
_cell.angle_beta   90.00
_cell.angle_gamma   90.00
#
_symmetry.space_group_name_H-M   'P 1'
#
loop_
_entity.id
_entity.type
_entity.pdbx_description
1 polymer ?
#
loop_
_entity_poly.entity_id
_entity_poly.type
_entity_poly.pdbx_seq_one_letter_code
_entity_poly.pdbx_strand_id
1 'polypeptide(L)'
;SLGLAPEGVAGSGAPETDELPVWKGIDVGSPFEYRKQGILYVARHLSPPGREGTRTDMFDELTELVEAAGGRTLGLFSSMRGAQAAAEELRSRLDVPVLLQGEETLGELIRAFAEDPRTCLFGTLSLWQGV
;
A
#
# COMPACT_ATOMS: atom_id res chain seq x y z
N SER A 1 -12.89 16.09 6.29
CA SER A 1 -13.37 16.86 5.13
C SER A 1 -14.51 17.73 5.61
N LEU A 2 -14.44 19.06 5.41
CA LEU A 2 -15.41 20.04 5.94
C LEU A 2 -16.73 20.09 5.14
N GLY A 3 -16.97 19.17 4.20
CA GLY A 3 -18.23 19.10 3.44
C GLY A 3 -18.46 20.27 2.48
N LEU A 4 -17.43 21.08 2.19
CA LEU A 4 -17.54 22.22 1.27
C LEU A 4 -17.50 21.74 -0.19
N ALA A 5 -18.39 22.29 -1.01
CA ALA A 5 -18.45 22.00 -2.43
C ALA A 5 -17.24 22.64 -3.17
N PRO A 6 -16.67 21.95 -4.17
CA PRO A 6 -15.62 22.53 -5.01
C PRO A 6 -16.16 23.72 -5.81
N GLU A 7 -15.29 24.70 -6.07
CA GLU A 7 -15.59 25.88 -6.87
C GLU A 7 -16.18 25.48 -8.24
N GLY A 8 -17.34 26.04 -8.60
CA GLY A 8 -18.05 25.73 -9.86
C GLY A 8 -19.16 24.68 -9.78
N VAL A 9 -19.34 24.00 -8.63
CA VAL A 9 -20.48 23.08 -8.39
C VAL A 9 -21.50 23.76 -7.49
N ALA A 10 -22.17 24.80 -8.00
CA ALA A 10 -23.33 25.37 -7.31
C ALA A 10 -24.48 24.35 -7.41
N GLY A 11 -24.75 23.63 -6.32
CA GLY A 11 -25.93 22.80 -6.17
C GLY A 11 -27.17 23.68 -6.31
N SER A 12 -27.97 23.44 -7.36
CA SER A 12 -29.25 24.08 -7.55
C SER A 12 -30.23 23.63 -6.46
N GLY A 13 -30.31 24.35 -5.35
CA GLY A 13 -31.44 24.24 -4.40
C GLY A 13 -31.13 24.12 -2.91
N ALA A 14 -30.18 24.90 -2.36
CA ALA A 14 -30.09 25.09 -0.91
C ALA A 14 -30.66 26.48 -0.52
N PRO A 15 -31.45 26.59 0.57
CA PRO A 15 -31.98 27.87 1.05
C PRO A 15 -30.85 28.77 1.59
N GLU A 16 -31.07 30.09 1.53
CA GLU A 16 -30.17 31.13 2.04
C GLU A 16 -29.82 30.91 3.50
N THR A 17 -28.69 30.24 3.74
CA THR A 17 -27.99 30.20 5.02
C THR A 17 -26.58 30.70 4.77
N ASP A 18 -26.16 31.68 5.59
CA ASP A 18 -24.83 32.30 5.72
C ASP A 18 -23.77 31.74 4.75
N GLU A 19 -23.29 32.60 3.85
CA GLU A 19 -22.26 32.34 2.85
C GLU A 19 -21.08 31.54 3.43
N LEU A 20 -21.18 30.21 3.36
CA LEU A 20 -20.08 29.33 3.71
C LEU A 20 -18.96 29.60 2.68
N PRO A 21 -17.70 29.79 3.13
CA PRO A 21 -16.61 30.11 2.24
C PRO A 21 -16.42 29.02 1.18
N VAL A 22 -16.36 29.43 -0.08
CA VAL A 22 -16.09 28.53 -1.21
C VAL A 22 -14.63 28.08 -1.14
N TRP A 23 -14.40 26.76 -1.17
CA TRP A 23 -13.03 26.23 -1.17
C TRP A 23 -12.37 26.50 -2.52
N LYS A 24 -11.19 27.13 -2.48
CA LYS A 24 -10.31 27.34 -3.64
C LYS A 24 -9.11 26.41 -3.55
N GLY A 25 -8.95 25.56 -4.55
CA GLY A 25 -7.76 24.72 -4.71
C GLY A 25 -7.15 24.89 -6.08
N ILE A 26 -5.84 24.66 -6.16
CA ILE A 26 -5.10 24.58 -7.42
C ILE A 26 -4.56 23.16 -7.55
N ASP A 27 -4.82 22.52 -8.70
CA ASP A 27 -4.13 21.30 -9.07
C ASP A 27 -2.72 21.67 -9.55
N VAL A 28 -1.71 21.28 -8.79
CA VAL A 28 -0.29 21.53 -9.10
C VAL A 28 0.31 20.44 -9.98
N GLY A 29 -0.46 19.40 -10.32
CA GLY A 29 0.00 18.24 -11.06
C GLY A 29 1.03 17.42 -10.27
N SER A 30 1.56 16.39 -10.93
CA SER A 30 2.67 15.59 -10.41
C SER A 30 3.96 15.99 -11.12
N PRO A 31 5.10 16.11 -10.40
CA PRO A 31 6.40 16.32 -11.02
C PRO A 31 6.97 15.03 -11.65
N PHE A 32 6.29 13.88 -11.54
CA PHE A 32 6.80 12.56 -11.93
C PHE A 32 6.26 12.07 -13.28
N GLU A 33 7.11 11.38 -14.04
CA GLU A 33 6.76 10.69 -15.29
C GLU A 33 6.37 9.23 -15.01
N TYR A 34 5.17 9.01 -14.47
CA TYR A 34 4.72 7.69 -14.03
C TYR A 34 4.88 6.57 -15.06
N ARG A 35 4.65 6.85 -16.36
CA ARG A 35 4.79 5.87 -17.44
C ARG A 35 6.20 5.30 -17.59
N LYS A 36 7.22 6.03 -17.14
CA LYS A 36 8.63 5.60 -17.18
C LYS A 36 9.15 5.18 -15.80
N GLN A 37 8.45 5.54 -14.73
CA GLN A 37 8.92 5.38 -13.35
C GLN A 37 8.19 4.28 -12.56
N GLY A 38 7.21 3.60 -13.16
CA GLY A 38 6.51 2.51 -12.50
C GLY A 38 5.72 1.63 -13.44
N ILE A 39 5.36 0.45 -12.93
CA ILE A 39 4.50 -0.53 -13.60
C ILE A 39 3.34 -0.83 -12.65
N LEU A 40 2.11 -0.77 -13.16
CA LEU A 40 0.94 -1.26 -12.43
C LEU A 40 0.65 -2.68 -12.89
N TYR A 41 0.79 -3.62 -11.96
CA TYR A 41 0.47 -5.03 -12.17
C TYR A 41 -0.80 -5.39 -11.41
N VAL A 42 -1.68 -6.17 -12.06
CA VAL A 42 -2.92 -6.69 -11.47
C VAL A 42 -3.01 -8.17 -11.79
N ALA A 43 -2.83 -9.00 -10.78
CA ALA A 43 -2.88 -10.46 -10.86
C ALA A 43 -4.34 -10.96 -11.01
N ARG A 44 -4.95 -10.75 -12.18
CA ARG A 44 -6.36 -11.07 -12.47
C ARG A 44 -6.68 -12.57 -12.48
N HIS A 45 -5.65 -13.41 -12.58
CA HIS A 45 -5.77 -14.87 -12.58
C HIS A 45 -5.90 -15.47 -11.19
N LEU A 46 -5.60 -14.71 -10.13
CA LEU A 46 -5.72 -15.20 -8.76
C LEU A 46 -7.17 -15.35 -8.34
N SER A 47 -7.40 -16.30 -7.43
CA SER A 47 -8.72 -16.52 -6.84
C SER A 47 -9.18 -15.27 -6.07
N PRO A 48 -10.47 -14.89 -6.16
CA PRO A 48 -11.00 -13.77 -5.38
C PRO A 48 -10.77 -13.97 -3.87
N PRO A 49 -10.50 -12.89 -3.11
CA PRO A 49 -10.33 -12.99 -1.66
C PRO A 49 -11.63 -13.48 -0.99
N GLY A 50 -11.56 -14.63 -0.31
CA GLY A 50 -12.72 -15.31 0.28
C GLY A 50 -12.38 -16.09 1.56
N ARG A 51 -13.41 -16.68 2.19
CA ARG A 51 -13.29 -17.39 3.49
C ARG A 51 -12.72 -18.80 3.38
N GLU A 52 -12.76 -19.42 2.21
CA GLU A 52 -12.39 -20.82 2.00
C GLU A 52 -11.42 -20.94 0.82
N GLY A 53 -10.23 -21.50 1.09
CA GLY A 53 -9.16 -21.70 0.13
C GLY A 53 -7.80 -21.34 0.72
N THR A 54 -6.85 -22.26 0.63
CA THR A 54 -5.44 -21.97 0.93
C THR A 54 -4.97 -20.89 -0.03
N ARG A 55 -4.35 -19.81 0.48
CA ARG A 55 -3.86 -18.68 -0.32
C ARG A 55 -2.56 -19.00 -1.07
N THR A 56 -2.38 -20.26 -1.45
CA THR A 56 -1.15 -20.75 -2.08
C THR A 56 -0.89 -20.02 -3.39
N ASP A 57 -1.93 -19.82 -4.22
CA ASP A 57 -1.82 -19.06 -5.48
C ASP A 57 -1.28 -17.63 -5.26
N MET A 58 -1.77 -16.94 -4.23
CA MET A 58 -1.25 -15.62 -3.84
C MET A 58 0.19 -15.71 -3.31
N PHE A 59 0.52 -16.70 -2.49
CA PHE A 59 1.88 -16.81 -1.94
C PHE A 59 2.91 -17.18 -3.00
N ASP A 60 2.54 -18.03 -3.96
CA ASP A 60 3.34 -18.35 -5.14
C ASP A 60 3.61 -17.07 -5.93
N GLU A 61 2.56 -16.31 -6.27
CA GLU A 61 2.68 -15.04 -6.99
C GLU A 61 3.54 -14.00 -6.23
N LEU A 62 3.33 -13.84 -4.92
CA LEU A 62 4.13 -12.94 -4.10
C LEU A 62 5.60 -13.36 -4.06
N THR A 63 5.88 -14.66 -4.01
CA THR A 63 7.25 -15.19 -4.04
C THR A 63 7.92 -14.82 -5.35
N GLU A 64 7.29 -15.12 -6.49
CA GLU A 64 7.83 -14.80 -7.81
C GLU A 64 8.10 -13.30 -8.00
N LEU A 65 7.17 -12.45 -7.54
CA LEU A 65 7.32 -11.00 -7.61
C LEU A 65 8.48 -10.50 -6.75
N VAL A 66 8.63 -11.02 -5.52
CA VAL A 66 9.73 -10.62 -4.62
C VAL A 66 11.07 -11.12 -5.14
N GLU A 67 11.15 -12.32 -5.72
CA GLU A 67 12.37 -12.85 -6.33
C GLU A 67 12.77 -12.07 -7.59
N ALA A 68 11.80 -11.75 -8.46
CA ALA A 68 12.05 -10.89 -9.62
C ALA A 68 12.50 -9.49 -9.21
N ALA A 69 11.96 -9.00 -8.09
CA ALA A 69 12.42 -7.79 -7.43
C ALA A 69 13.68 -8.02 -6.58
N GLY A 70 14.28 -9.20 -6.50
CA GLY A 70 15.47 -9.47 -5.68
C GLY A 70 15.39 -8.92 -4.25
N GLY A 71 14.21 -9.01 -3.62
CA GLY A 71 13.91 -8.30 -2.38
C GLY A 71 13.28 -6.93 -2.60
N ARG A 72 13.78 -5.88 -1.93
CA ARG A 72 13.35 -4.46 -2.06
C ARG A 72 11.83 -4.27 -2.12
N THR A 73 11.10 -5.09 -1.36
CA THR A 73 9.65 -5.15 -1.46
C THR A 73 9.00 -4.68 -0.18
N LEU A 74 8.06 -3.75 -0.34
CA LEU A 74 7.12 -3.39 0.69
C LEU A 74 5.80 -4.14 0.48
N GLY A 75 5.46 -5.03 1.39
CA GLY A 75 4.20 -5.77 1.38
C GLY A 75 3.14 -5.09 2.26
N LEU A 76 2.14 -4.47 1.64
CA LEU A 76 1.03 -3.83 2.36
C LEU A 76 -0.22 -4.72 2.35
N PHE A 77 -0.69 -5.07 3.54
CA PHE A 77 -1.82 -5.96 3.77
C PHE A 77 -2.99 -5.22 4.44
N SER A 78 -4.21 -5.68 4.18
CA SER A 78 -5.42 -5.12 4.81
C SER A 78 -5.59 -5.52 6.28
N SER A 79 -4.80 -6.48 6.78
CA SER A 79 -4.83 -6.91 8.18
C SER A 79 -3.48 -7.46 8.62
N MET A 80 -3.18 -7.33 9.92
CA MET A 80 -1.97 -7.91 10.53
C MET A 80 -1.91 -9.43 10.38
N ARG A 81 -3.06 -10.11 10.49
CA ARG A 81 -3.15 -11.55 10.27
C ARG A 81 -2.70 -11.95 8.86
N GLY A 82 -3.08 -11.16 7.84
CA GLY A 82 -2.64 -11.38 6.46
C GLY A 82 -1.15 -11.15 6.28
N ALA A 83 -0.61 -10.08 6.87
CA ALA A 83 0.83 -9.79 6.85
C ALA A 83 1.65 -10.89 7.52
N GLN A 84 1.21 -11.38 8.69
CA GLN A 84 1.84 -12.49 9.42
C GLN A 84 1.88 -13.76 8.57
N ALA A 85 0.73 -14.17 8.02
CA ALA A 85 0.67 -15.38 7.19
C ALA A 85 1.58 -15.29 5.95
N ALA A 86 1.64 -14.12 5.31
CA ALA A 86 2.56 -13.90 4.19
C ALA A 86 4.03 -13.91 4.62
N ALA A 87 4.37 -13.26 5.74
CA ALA A 87 5.75 -13.23 6.22
C ALA A 87 6.26 -14.64 6.60
N GLU A 88 5.44 -15.42 7.30
CA GLU A 88 5.76 -16.81 7.67
C GLU A 88 5.98 -17.67 6.43
N GLU A 89 5.05 -17.64 5.47
CA GLU A 89 5.15 -18.43 4.24
C GLU A 89 6.37 -18.02 3.40
N LEU A 90 6.56 -16.72 3.15
CA LEU A 90 7.62 -16.24 2.28
C LEU A 90 9.02 -16.40 2.90
N ARG A 91 9.17 -16.34 4.23
CA ARG A 91 10.45 -16.66 4.91
C ARG A 91 10.93 -18.08 4.64
N SER A 92 10.00 -19.01 4.39
CA SER A 92 10.36 -20.41 4.07
C SER A 92 10.74 -20.61 2.60
N ARG A 93 10.40 -19.66 1.73
CA ARG A 93 10.54 -19.76 0.28
C ARG A 93 11.65 -18.87 -0.28
N LEU A 94 11.88 -17.73 0.35
CA LEU A 94 12.79 -16.69 -0.13
C LEU A 94 14.14 -16.73 0.59
N ASP A 95 15.22 -16.51 -0.17
CA ASP A 95 16.55 -16.21 0.37
C ASP A 95 16.74 -14.68 0.55
N VAL A 96 15.76 -13.98 1.13
CA VAL A 96 15.92 -12.56 1.48
C VAL A 96 15.34 -12.27 2.87
N PRO A 97 15.87 -11.26 3.60
CA PRO A 97 15.29 -10.87 4.88
C PRO A 97 13.85 -10.39 4.69
N VAL A 98 12.91 -10.93 5.47
CA VAL A 98 11.52 -10.47 5.52
C VAL A 98 11.26 -9.94 6.92
N LEU A 99 11.12 -8.63 7.06
CA LEU A 99 10.75 -7.95 8.29
C LEU A 99 9.23 -7.83 8.40
N LEU A 100 8.69 -7.89 9.61
CA LEU A 100 7.26 -7.79 9.86
C LEU A 100 6.94 -6.74 10.92
N GLN A 101 5.95 -5.89 10.61
CA GLN A 101 5.39 -4.92 11.55
C GLN A 101 4.96 -5.60 12.86
N GLY A 102 5.44 -5.08 13.99
CA GLY A 102 5.10 -5.58 15.33
C GLY A 102 6.11 -6.59 15.90
N GLU A 103 7.07 -7.07 15.11
CA GLU A 103 8.23 -7.81 15.64
C GLU A 103 9.30 -6.87 16.21
N GLU A 104 9.40 -5.66 15.66
CA GLU A 104 10.31 -4.60 16.10
C GLU A 104 9.62 -3.23 16.07
N THR A 105 10.31 -2.20 16.59
CA THR A 105 9.83 -0.83 16.49
C THR A 105 9.79 -0.36 15.03
N LEU A 106 8.83 0.51 14.69
CA LEU A 106 8.68 1.01 13.31
C LEU A 106 9.95 1.70 12.79
N GLY A 107 10.63 2.47 13.65
CA GLY A 107 11.87 3.16 13.29
C GLY A 107 12.98 2.18 12.90
N GLU A 108 13.17 1.11 13.68
CA GLU A 108 14.17 0.08 13.37
C GLU A 108 13.80 -0.73 12.12
N LEU A 109 12.52 -1.03 11.92
CA LEU A 109 12.04 -1.71 10.71
C LEU A 109 12.30 -0.89 9.44
N ILE A 110 11.98 0.41 9.46
CA ILE A 110 12.24 1.32 8.33
C ILE A 110 13.74 1.44 8.09
N ARG A 111 14.53 1.59 9.16
CA ARG A 111 15.98 1.68 9.09
C ARG A 111 16.58 0.44 8.44
N ALA A 112 16.25 -0.75 8.94
CA ALA A 112 16.76 -2.01 8.41
C ALA A 112 16.33 -2.23 6.94
N PHE A 113 15.09 -1.88 6.59
CA PHE A 113 14.61 -1.91 5.21
C PHE A 113 15.37 -0.95 4.27
N ALA A 114 15.75 0.23 4.76
CA ALA A 114 16.52 1.21 3.99
C ALA A 114 18.02 0.88 3.87
N GLU A 115 18.60 0.20 4.86
CA GLU A 115 20.02 -0.14 4.91
C GLU A 115 20.40 -1.32 4.01
N ASP A 116 19.50 -2.29 3.79
CA ASP A 116 19.73 -3.44 2.91
C ASP A 116 18.67 -3.53 1.79
N PRO A 117 19.05 -3.27 0.51
CA PRO A 117 18.15 -3.38 -0.63
C PRO A 117 17.54 -4.76 -0.86
N ARG A 118 18.10 -5.84 -0.29
CA ARG A 118 17.48 -7.17 -0.40
C ARG A 118 16.31 -7.34 0.56
N THR A 119 16.17 -6.48 1.56
CA THR A 119 15.17 -6.63 2.62
C THR A 119 13.76 -6.37 2.10
N CYS A 120 12.81 -7.15 2.59
CA CYS A 120 11.38 -6.93 2.46
C CYS A 120 10.80 -6.45 3.78
N LEU A 121 9.81 -5.56 3.74
CA LEU A 121 9.09 -5.08 4.91
C LEU A 121 7.58 -5.27 4.73
N PHE A 122 6.99 -6.11 5.58
CA PHE A 122 5.56 -6.46 5.50
C PHE A 122 4.79 -5.83 6.66
N GLY A 123 3.60 -5.30 6.37
CA GLY A 123 2.75 -4.67 7.39
C GLY A 123 1.42 -4.22 6.83
N THR A 124 0.70 -3.39 7.60
CA THR A 124 -0.58 -2.82 7.19
C THR A 124 -0.42 -1.39 6.67
N LEU A 125 -1.48 -0.81 6.09
CA LEU A 125 -1.46 0.56 5.55
C LEU A 125 -0.96 1.63 6.55
N SER A 126 -1.11 1.41 7.86
CA SER A 126 -0.58 2.32 8.90
C SER A 126 0.94 2.42 8.90
N LEU A 127 1.63 1.41 8.35
CA LEU A 127 3.08 1.36 8.23
C LEU A 127 3.65 2.49 7.37
N TRP A 128 2.89 2.96 6.36
CA TRP A 128 3.37 3.88 5.33
C TRP A 128 2.80 5.30 5.43
N GLN A 129 1.98 5.57 6.44
CA GLN A 129 1.48 6.92 6.70
C GLN A 129 2.56 7.72 7.45
N GLY A 130 3.54 8.25 6.71
CA GLY A 130 4.58 9.14 7.24
C GLY A 130 6.03 8.68 7.04
N VAL A 131 6.26 7.73 6.13
CA VAL A 131 7.61 7.29 5.69
C VAL A 131 8.03 8.07 4.45
#